data_AF-A0A2D4JT45-F1
#
_entry.id   AF-A0A2D4JT45-F1
#
_cell.length_a   1.000
_cell.length_b   1.000
_cell.length_c   1.000
_cell.angle_alpha   90.00
_cell.angle_beta   90.00
_cell.angle_gamma   90.00
#
_symmetry.space_group_name_H-M   'P 1'
#
loop_
_entity.id
_entity.type
_entity.pdbx_description
1 polymer ?
#
loop_
_entity_poly.entity_id
_entity_poly.type
_entity_poly.pdbx_seq_one_letter_code
_entity_poly.pdbx_strand_id
1 'polypeptide(L)'
;MTRGPVVRLPTACQSAEVKAWLETPEGFKIIKDAFDSTSRFARLQRLHIALAGRNLYIRFQSKTGDAMGMNMISKGTEKALTRLQEEFPDLHIVAISGNYCTDKKPAAINWIEGRGKSVVCEAIIPQKVVKEVLKSTTEAMIEVNVNKNLIGSAMAGSIGGYNAHAANIVTAMYIACGQDAAQNIASSNCITLMEFTG
;
A
#
# COMPACT_ATOMS: atom_id res chain seq x y z
N MET A 1 0.23 7.84 -0.81
CA MET A 1 -1.09 7.21 -0.62
C MET A 1 -1.56 6.58 -1.93
N THR A 2 -2.54 5.68 -1.93
CA THR A 2 -3.08 5.05 -3.15
C THR A 2 -4.61 5.06 -3.22
N ARG A 3 -5.15 5.13 -4.45
CA ARG A 3 -6.56 4.88 -4.79
C ARG A 3 -6.63 3.96 -6.00
N GLY A 4 -7.43 2.91 -5.92
CA GLY A 4 -7.55 1.86 -6.94
C GLY A 4 -8.98 1.73 -7.44
N PRO A 5 -9.45 2.59 -8.36
CA PRO A 5 -10.71 2.43 -9.06
C PRO A 5 -10.76 1.16 -9.91
N VAL A 6 -11.99 0.78 -10.23
CA VAL A 6 -12.30 -0.19 -11.28
C VAL A 6 -13.11 0.49 -12.36
N VAL A 7 -12.65 0.36 -13.60
CA VAL A 7 -13.34 0.81 -14.80
C VAL A 7 -13.60 -0.38 -15.70
N ARG A 8 -14.51 -0.22 -16.64
CA ARG A 8 -15.02 -1.32 -17.47
C ARG A 8 -15.30 -0.84 -18.87
N LEU A 9 -14.86 -1.64 -19.84
CA LEU A 9 -15.02 -1.37 -21.26
C LEU A 9 -15.94 -2.42 -21.90
N PRO A 10 -16.36 -2.25 -23.16
CA PRO A 10 -17.21 -3.22 -23.83
C PRO A 10 -16.51 -4.57 -24.00
N THR A 11 -15.22 -4.58 -24.35
CA THR A 11 -14.44 -5.81 -24.57
C THR A 11 -13.12 -5.84 -23.79
N ALA A 12 -12.52 -7.03 -23.65
CA ALA A 12 -11.19 -7.20 -23.06
C ALA A 12 -10.06 -6.64 -23.93
N CYS A 13 -10.23 -6.63 -25.26
CA CYS A 13 -9.27 -6.02 -26.18
C CYS A 13 -9.18 -4.51 -25.94
N GLN A 14 -10.32 -3.83 -25.81
CA GLN A 14 -10.35 -2.40 -25.50
C GLN A 14 -9.74 -2.09 -24.13
N SER A 15 -9.93 -2.94 -23.11
CA SER A 15 -9.25 -2.72 -21.81
C SER A 15 -7.75 -2.91 -21.90
N ALA A 16 -7.27 -3.82 -22.74
CA ALA A 16 -5.85 -3.93 -23.04
C ALA A 16 -5.32 -2.68 -23.77
N GLU A 17 -6.08 -2.10 -24.71
CA GLU A 17 -5.73 -0.85 -25.38
C GLU A 17 -5.59 0.32 -24.39
N VAL A 18 -6.54 0.49 -23.47
CA VAL A 18 -6.46 1.53 -22.43
C VAL A 18 -5.28 1.30 -21.49
N LYS A 19 -5.01 0.04 -21.11
CA LYS A 19 -3.82 -0.28 -20.31
C LYS A 19 -2.54 0.14 -21.04
N ALA A 20 -2.39 -0.27 -22.30
CA ALA A 20 -1.21 0.02 -23.09
C ALA A 20 -1.01 1.54 -23.26
N TRP A 21 -2.10 2.27 -23.52
CA TRP A 21 -2.07 3.73 -23.60
C TRP A 21 -1.63 4.39 -22.28
N LEU A 22 -2.16 3.94 -21.13
CA LEU A 22 -1.77 4.45 -19.81
C LEU A 22 -0.29 4.16 -19.45
N GLU A 23 0.32 3.17 -20.09
CA GLU A 23 1.73 2.80 -19.91
C GLU A 23 2.67 3.58 -20.84
N THR A 24 2.14 4.31 -21.83
CA THR A 24 2.92 5.25 -22.63
C THR A 24 3.29 6.50 -21.82
N PRO A 25 4.45 7.13 -22.10
CA PRO A 25 4.82 8.41 -21.47
C PRO A 25 3.78 9.51 -21.68
N GLU A 26 3.19 9.58 -22.88
CA GLU A 26 2.20 10.58 -23.27
C GLU A 26 0.88 10.38 -22.52
N GLY A 27 0.36 9.14 -22.51
CA GLY A 27 -0.87 8.80 -21.79
C GLY A 27 -0.73 9.01 -20.28
N PHE A 28 0.38 8.54 -19.69
CA PHE A 28 0.67 8.80 -18.28
C PHE A 28 0.74 10.29 -17.97
N LYS A 29 1.41 11.10 -18.81
CA LYS A 29 1.54 12.54 -18.62
C LYS A 29 0.18 13.24 -18.64
N ILE A 30 -0.69 12.93 -19.60
CA ILE A 30 -2.05 13.50 -19.69
C ILE A 30 -2.85 13.23 -18.40
N ILE A 31 -2.81 11.98 -17.92
CA ILE A 31 -3.51 11.59 -16.70
C ILE A 31 -2.90 12.21 -15.45
N LYS A 32 -1.57 12.31 -15.41
CA LYS A 32 -0.84 13.00 -14.35
C LYS A 32 -1.20 14.47 -14.27
N ASP A 33 -1.24 15.18 -15.39
CA ASP A 33 -1.56 16.62 -15.44
C ASP A 33 -2.99 16.85 -14.92
N ALA A 34 -3.95 16.01 -15.32
CA ALA A 34 -5.32 16.05 -14.79
C ALA A 34 -5.39 15.75 -13.27
N PHE A 35 -4.68 14.71 -12.80
CA PHE A 35 -4.64 14.35 -11.38
C PHE A 35 -4.05 15.48 -10.53
N ASP A 36 -2.87 15.98 -10.92
CA ASP A 36 -2.08 16.96 -10.16
C ASP A 36 -2.77 18.34 -10.12
N SER A 37 -3.60 18.67 -11.11
CA SER A 37 -4.41 19.91 -11.14
C SER A 37 -5.36 20.06 -9.94
N THR A 38 -5.69 18.97 -9.25
CA THR A 38 -6.70 18.97 -8.19
C THR A 38 -6.18 19.46 -6.83
N SER A 39 -4.86 19.52 -6.65
CA SER A 39 -4.22 19.92 -5.40
C SER A 39 -2.75 20.31 -5.60
N ARG A 40 -2.31 21.36 -4.89
CA ARG A 40 -0.90 21.78 -4.88
C ARG A 40 0.07 20.71 -4.34
N PHE A 41 -0.41 19.73 -3.58
CA PHE A 41 0.40 18.65 -3.01
C PHE A 41 0.27 17.32 -3.76
N ALA A 42 -0.76 17.15 -4.59
CA ALA A 42 -0.97 15.95 -5.38
C ALA A 42 0.14 15.85 -6.43
N ARG A 43 0.96 14.80 -6.34
CA ARG A 43 2.00 14.50 -7.33
C ARG A 43 1.92 13.03 -7.68
N LEU A 44 1.18 12.70 -8.73
CA LEU A 44 1.04 11.34 -9.24
C LEU A 44 2.44 10.81 -9.61
N GLN A 45 2.81 9.69 -8.98
CA GLN A 45 4.14 9.09 -9.12
C GLN A 45 4.13 7.94 -10.10
N ARG A 46 3.11 7.09 -10.03
CA ARG A 46 2.96 5.92 -10.89
C ARG A 46 1.52 5.45 -10.97
N LEU A 47 1.23 4.70 -12.02
CA LEU A 47 0.04 3.86 -12.16
C LEU A 47 0.50 2.40 -12.10
N HIS A 48 -0.21 1.57 -11.34
CA HIS A 48 -0.06 0.12 -11.40
C HIS A 48 -1.40 -0.48 -11.83
N ILE A 49 -1.42 -1.20 -12.95
CA ILE A 49 -2.65 -1.50 -13.68
C ILE A 49 -2.80 -3.00 -13.87
N ALA A 50 -3.96 -3.54 -13.50
CA ALA A 50 -4.31 -4.94 -13.70
C ALA A 50 -5.60 -5.10 -14.50
N LEU A 51 -5.60 -6.09 -15.39
CA LEU A 51 -6.75 -6.48 -16.20
C LEU A 51 -7.47 -7.69 -15.58
N ALA A 52 -8.79 -7.69 -15.66
CA ALA A 52 -9.63 -8.86 -15.39
C ALA A 52 -10.74 -8.93 -16.45
N GLY A 53 -10.42 -9.54 -17.59
CA GLY A 53 -11.25 -9.44 -18.79
C GLY A 53 -11.41 -7.98 -19.22
N ARG A 54 -12.67 -7.54 -19.39
CA ARG A 54 -13.01 -6.16 -19.76
C ARG A 54 -12.96 -5.15 -18.59
N ASN A 55 -12.67 -5.60 -17.37
CA ASN A 55 -12.44 -4.70 -16.24
C ASN A 55 -10.96 -4.32 -16.17
N LEU A 56 -10.71 -3.07 -15.79
CA LEU A 56 -9.38 -2.51 -15.61
C LEU A 56 -9.31 -1.88 -14.22
N TYR A 57 -8.34 -2.33 -13.41
CA TYR A 57 -8.07 -1.81 -12.08
C TYR A 57 -6.83 -0.94 -12.14
N ILE A 58 -6.97 0.34 -11.83
CA ILE A 58 -5.90 1.34 -12.01
C ILE A 58 -5.50 1.85 -10.64
N ARG A 59 -4.33 1.49 -10.13
CA ARG A 59 -3.83 1.94 -8.82
C ARG A 59 -3.04 3.23 -8.98
N PHE A 60 -3.67 4.35 -8.69
CA PHE A 60 -3.05 5.66 -8.61
C PHE A 60 -2.22 5.75 -7.33
N GLN A 61 -0.94 6.11 -7.43
CA GLN A 61 -0.08 6.39 -6.29
C GLN A 61 0.45 7.82 -6.35
N SER A 62 0.26 8.56 -5.25
CA SER A 62 0.63 9.98 -5.20
C SER A 62 1.21 10.37 -3.83
N LYS A 63 2.07 11.40 -3.84
CA LYS A 63 2.44 12.16 -2.63
C LYS A 63 1.28 13.05 -2.20
N THR A 64 1.18 13.32 -0.90
CA THR A 64 0.03 14.01 -0.30
C THR A 64 0.42 15.07 0.72
N GLY A 65 1.67 15.54 0.68
CA GLY A 65 2.26 16.36 1.76
C GLY A 65 2.28 15.59 3.08
N ASP A 66 1.89 16.27 4.16
CA ASP A 66 1.81 15.69 5.52
C ASP A 66 0.44 15.08 5.82
N ALA A 67 -0.54 15.25 4.93
CA ALA A 67 -1.81 14.57 5.06
C ALA A 67 -1.64 13.07 4.76
N MET A 68 -2.36 12.24 5.52
CA MET A 68 -2.57 10.82 5.16
C MET A 68 -3.12 10.71 3.72
N GLY A 69 -3.99 11.65 3.32
CA GLY A 69 -4.17 12.01 1.92
C GLY A 69 -5.27 11.27 1.17
N MET A 70 -6.14 10.53 1.87
CA MET A 70 -7.19 9.72 1.24
C MET A 70 -8.22 10.52 0.44
N ASN A 71 -8.68 11.65 0.97
CA ASN A 71 -9.61 12.53 0.23
C ASN A 71 -8.91 13.20 -0.95
N MET A 72 -7.66 13.63 -0.77
CA MET A 72 -6.86 14.26 -1.82
C MET A 72 -6.65 13.29 -3.00
N ILE A 73 -6.29 12.04 -2.74
CA ILE A 73 -6.07 11.06 -3.80
C ILE A 73 -7.39 10.66 -4.48
N SER A 74 -8.50 10.55 -3.74
CA SER A 74 -9.82 10.30 -4.35
C SER A 74 -10.20 11.40 -5.33
N LYS A 75 -10.05 12.67 -4.94
CA LYS A 75 -10.35 13.82 -5.81
C LYS A 75 -9.47 13.83 -7.06
N GLY A 76 -8.16 13.58 -6.90
CA GLY A 76 -7.23 13.47 -8.03
C GLY A 76 -7.61 12.33 -8.97
N THR A 77 -7.97 11.16 -8.42
CA THR A 77 -8.41 10.01 -9.20
C THR A 77 -9.71 10.28 -9.95
N GLU A 78 -10.70 10.93 -9.33
CA GLU A 78 -11.96 11.28 -10.01
C GLU A 78 -11.69 12.15 -11.25
N LYS A 79 -10.91 13.23 -11.10
CA LYS A 79 -10.56 14.12 -12.22
C LYS A 79 -9.77 13.40 -13.30
N ALA A 80 -8.83 12.53 -12.90
CA ALA A 80 -8.05 11.71 -13.81
C ALA A 80 -8.91 10.71 -14.60
N LEU A 81 -9.91 10.10 -13.97
CA LEU A 81 -10.85 9.21 -14.63
C LEU A 81 -11.79 9.95 -15.58
N THR A 82 -12.26 11.16 -15.23
CA THR A 82 -12.99 12.01 -16.17
C THR A 82 -12.16 12.32 -17.41
N ARG A 83 -10.89 12.69 -17.24
CA ARG A 83 -9.97 12.91 -18.36
C ARG A 83 -9.77 11.64 -19.20
N LEU A 84 -9.68 10.48 -18.56
CA LEU A 84 -9.55 9.20 -19.25
C LEU A 84 -10.82 8.84 -20.04
N GLN A 85 -12.01 9.18 -19.55
CA GLN A 85 -13.27 9.00 -20.28
C GLN A 85 -13.37 9.91 -21.51
N GLU A 86 -12.73 11.08 -21.51
CA GLU A 86 -12.66 11.94 -22.71
C GLU A 86 -11.81 11.28 -23.82
N GLU A 87 -10.73 10.58 -23.46
CA GLU A 87 -9.90 9.81 -24.41
C GLU A 87 -10.58 8.50 -24.85
N PHE A 88 -11.32 7.87 -23.94
CA PHE A 88 -12.01 6.60 -24.16
C PHE A 88 -13.49 6.71 -23.78
N PRO A 89 -14.36 7.23 -24.67
CA PRO A 89 -15.76 7.49 -24.35
C PRO A 89 -16.59 6.26 -23.93
N ASP A 90 -16.19 5.07 -24.39
CA ASP A 90 -16.82 3.79 -24.01
C ASP A 90 -16.41 3.31 -22.61
N LEU A 91 -15.50 4.02 -21.93
CA LEU A 91 -15.05 3.68 -20.59
C LEU A 91 -16.13 4.01 -19.56
N HIS A 92 -16.59 2.98 -18.85
CA HIS A 92 -17.52 3.12 -17.75
C HIS A 92 -16.79 3.04 -16.41
N ILE A 93 -16.89 4.09 -15.59
CA ILE A 93 -16.37 4.09 -14.21
C ILE A 93 -17.35 3.30 -13.34
N VAL A 94 -16.95 2.11 -12.90
CA VAL A 94 -17.79 1.26 -12.04
C VAL A 94 -17.72 1.71 -10.59
N ALA A 95 -16.51 1.98 -10.09
CA ALA A 95 -16.32 2.53 -8.75
C ALA A 95 -14.97 3.25 -8.64
N ILE A 96 -14.94 4.35 -7.89
CA ILE A 96 -13.69 5.06 -7.57
C ILE A 96 -12.75 4.24 -6.67
N SER A 97 -13.30 3.24 -5.97
CA SER A 97 -12.57 2.30 -5.12
C SER A 97 -13.00 0.86 -5.41
N GLY A 98 -12.35 0.22 -6.37
CA GLY A 98 -12.53 -1.19 -6.73
C GLY A 98 -11.74 -2.16 -5.85
N ASN A 99 -11.51 -1.82 -4.58
CA ASN A 99 -10.67 -2.58 -3.64
C ASN A 99 -9.21 -2.83 -4.06
N TYR A 100 -8.73 -2.23 -5.15
CA TYR A 100 -7.34 -2.31 -5.62
C TYR A 100 -6.44 -1.21 -5.02
N CYS A 101 -6.92 -0.50 -3.98
CA CYS A 101 -6.15 0.54 -3.30
C CYS A 101 -4.96 -0.04 -2.50
N THR A 102 -5.13 -0.96 -1.53
CA THR A 102 -6.37 -1.43 -0.88
C THR A 102 -6.52 -0.74 0.49
N ASP A 103 -7.69 -0.18 0.79
CA ASP A 103 -7.91 0.57 2.02
C ASP A 103 -8.69 -0.27 3.04
N LYS A 104 -8.17 -0.38 4.28
CA LYS A 104 -8.83 -1.06 5.42
C LYS A 104 -9.20 -2.53 5.19
N LYS A 105 -8.49 -3.22 4.30
CA LYS A 105 -8.60 -4.68 4.08
C LYS A 105 -7.20 -5.27 3.92
N PRO A 106 -6.95 -6.50 4.39
CA PRO A 106 -5.69 -7.19 4.14
C PRO A 106 -5.54 -7.43 2.64
N ALA A 107 -4.39 -7.08 2.07
CA ALA A 107 -4.12 -7.25 0.65
C ALA A 107 -2.62 -7.35 0.38
N ALA A 108 -2.20 -8.40 -0.34
CA ALA A 108 -0.81 -8.63 -0.71
C ALA A 108 -0.20 -7.45 -1.48
N ILE A 109 -1.00 -6.74 -2.29
CA ILE A 109 -0.52 -5.56 -3.02
C ILE A 109 -0.03 -4.45 -2.08
N ASN A 110 -0.61 -4.27 -0.89
CA ASN A 110 -0.09 -3.28 0.06
C ASN A 110 1.23 -3.74 0.69
N TRP A 111 1.44 -5.04 0.83
CA TRP A 111 2.67 -5.62 1.34
C TRP A 111 3.82 -5.49 0.33
N ILE A 112 3.56 -5.88 -0.92
CA ILE A 112 4.57 -5.94 -1.99
C ILE A 112 4.89 -4.55 -2.53
N GLU A 113 3.85 -3.76 -2.85
CA GLU A 113 4.00 -2.49 -3.56
C GLU A 113 4.02 -1.27 -2.64
N GLY A 114 3.83 -1.50 -1.33
CA GLY A 114 3.65 -0.47 -0.33
C GLY A 114 2.33 0.31 -0.45
N ARG A 115 1.97 1.02 0.61
CA ARG A 115 0.87 2.00 0.64
C ARG A 115 1.09 3.01 1.77
N GLY A 116 1.10 4.30 1.43
CA GLY A 116 1.41 5.34 2.43
C GLY A 116 2.92 5.54 2.54
N LYS A 117 3.50 5.23 3.69
CA LYS A 117 4.94 5.29 3.94
C LYS A 117 5.48 3.87 4.14
N SER A 118 6.58 3.54 3.47
CA SER A 118 7.36 2.32 3.73
C SER A 118 8.57 2.72 4.57
N VAL A 119 8.81 2.01 5.68
CA VAL A 119 9.80 2.39 6.69
C VAL A 119 10.57 1.14 7.14
N VAL A 120 11.86 1.33 7.46
CA VAL A 120 12.74 0.32 8.08
C VAL A 120 13.41 0.94 9.31
N CYS A 121 13.65 0.14 10.35
CA CYS A 121 14.36 0.53 11.56
C CYS A 121 15.22 -0.64 12.04
N GLU A 122 16.40 -0.35 12.57
CA GLU A 122 17.34 -1.35 13.11
C GLU A 122 17.97 -0.87 14.42
N ALA A 123 18.46 -1.82 15.22
CA ALA A 123 19.20 -1.55 16.44
C ALA A 123 20.07 -2.76 16.81
N ILE A 124 21.21 -2.49 17.45
CA ILE A 124 22.07 -3.53 18.06
C ILE A 124 21.86 -3.48 19.57
N ILE A 125 21.47 -4.60 20.16
CA ILE A 125 21.26 -4.72 21.61
C ILE A 125 22.41 -5.52 22.22
N PRO A 126 23.25 -4.94 23.08
CA PRO A 126 24.36 -5.66 23.70
C PRO A 126 23.88 -6.88 24.49
N GLN A 127 24.63 -7.99 24.46
CA GLN A 127 24.27 -9.23 25.18
C GLN A 127 24.00 -9.01 26.67
N LYS A 128 24.76 -8.10 27.31
CA LYS A 128 24.52 -7.68 28.70
C LYS A 128 23.11 -7.11 28.89
N VAL A 129 22.63 -6.27 27.96
CA VAL A 129 21.28 -5.68 28.00
C VAL A 129 20.23 -6.76 27.72
N VAL A 130 20.46 -7.69 26.80
CA VAL A 130 19.55 -8.83 26.56
C VAL A 130 19.38 -9.66 27.84
N LYS A 131 20.48 -9.95 28.54
CA LYS A 131 20.46 -10.71 29.79
C LYS A 131 19.85 -9.93 30.96
N GLU A 132 20.30 -8.70 31.18
CA GLU A 132 19.96 -7.92 32.38
C GLU A 132 18.62 -7.19 32.25
N VAL A 133 18.20 -6.78 31.06
CA VAL A 133 16.95 -6.03 30.85
C VAL A 133 15.88 -6.93 30.28
N LEU A 134 16.16 -7.60 29.16
CA LEU A 134 15.17 -8.46 28.48
C LEU A 134 15.02 -9.83 29.14
N LYS A 135 15.90 -10.16 30.10
CA LYS A 135 15.88 -11.41 30.89
C LYS A 135 15.90 -12.67 30.01
N SER A 136 16.65 -12.61 28.90
CA SER A 136 16.77 -13.69 27.92
C SER A 136 18.22 -13.86 27.45
N THR A 137 18.45 -14.69 26.44
CA THR A 137 19.70 -14.76 25.68
C THR A 137 19.46 -14.40 24.22
N THR A 138 20.51 -13.98 23.52
CA THR A 138 20.41 -13.62 22.09
C THR A 138 20.01 -14.84 21.25
N GLU A 139 20.55 -16.01 21.57
CA GLU A 139 20.23 -17.31 20.96
C GLU A 139 18.72 -17.58 21.03
N ALA A 140 18.14 -17.49 22.22
CA ALA A 140 16.72 -17.77 22.44
C ALA A 140 15.82 -16.74 21.71
N MET A 141 16.21 -15.47 21.68
CA MET A 141 15.47 -14.43 20.97
C MET A 141 15.43 -14.68 19.46
N ILE A 142 16.58 -15.05 18.87
CA ILE A 142 16.68 -15.37 17.44
C ILE A 142 15.87 -16.63 17.12
N GLU A 143 16.02 -17.68 17.94
CA GLU A 143 15.28 -18.94 17.77
C GLU A 143 13.77 -18.72 17.79
N VAL A 144 13.27 -17.93 18.76
CA VAL A 144 11.85 -17.56 18.84
C VAL A 144 11.45 -16.72 17.63
N ASN A 145 12.27 -15.76 17.20
CA ASN A 145 11.93 -14.93 16.03
C ASN A 145 11.79 -15.78 14.76
N VAL A 146 12.74 -16.68 14.50
CA VAL A 146 12.70 -17.57 13.34
C VAL A 146 11.49 -18.50 13.41
N ASN A 147 11.30 -19.21 14.51
CA ASN A 147 10.24 -20.21 14.62
C ASN A 147 8.83 -19.58 14.72
N LYS A 148 8.69 -18.40 15.34
CA LYS A 148 7.40 -17.72 15.52
C LYS A 148 7.07 -16.75 14.40
N ASN A 149 7.91 -15.74 14.19
CA ASN A 149 7.58 -14.63 13.30
C ASN A 149 7.77 -15.00 11.84
N LEU A 150 8.71 -15.91 11.52
CA LEU A 150 8.92 -16.38 10.15
C LEU A 150 8.17 -17.68 9.90
N ILE A 151 8.65 -18.80 10.43
CA ILE A 151 8.12 -20.14 10.16
C ILE A 151 6.67 -20.24 10.61
N GLY A 152 6.35 -19.87 11.85
CA GLY A 152 4.98 -19.93 12.37
C GLY A 152 3.98 -19.09 11.56
N SER A 153 4.37 -17.89 11.14
CA SER A 153 3.53 -17.04 10.29
C SER A 153 3.38 -17.61 8.87
N ALA A 154 4.43 -18.24 8.33
CA ALA A 154 4.36 -18.94 7.05
C ALA A 154 3.39 -20.14 7.13
N MET A 155 3.48 -20.95 8.19
CA MET A 155 2.57 -22.07 8.42
C MET A 155 1.10 -21.63 8.60
N ALA A 156 0.88 -20.42 9.10
CA ALA A 156 -0.46 -19.82 9.24
C ALA A 156 -0.99 -19.16 7.95
N GLY A 157 -0.23 -19.14 6.85
CA GLY A 157 -0.63 -18.47 5.60
C GLY A 157 -0.72 -16.95 5.74
N SER A 158 0.04 -16.36 6.66
CA SER A 158 0.07 -14.91 6.89
C SER A 158 0.70 -14.17 5.72
N ILE A 159 0.12 -13.03 5.33
CA ILE A 159 0.71 -12.10 4.34
C ILE A 159 0.95 -10.75 5.03
N GLY A 160 2.21 -10.42 5.23
CA GLY A 160 2.65 -9.17 5.87
C GLY A 160 2.61 -9.17 7.41
N GLY A 161 2.14 -10.24 8.05
CA GLY A 161 2.07 -10.39 9.50
C GLY A 161 3.24 -11.15 10.12
N TYR A 162 4.48 -10.95 9.64
CA TYR A 162 5.68 -11.66 10.10
C TYR A 162 6.32 -10.99 11.33
N ASN A 163 5.52 -10.75 12.36
CA ASN A 163 5.92 -9.99 13.54
C ASN A 163 5.22 -10.50 14.81
N ALA A 164 5.60 -9.96 15.97
CA ALA A 164 4.99 -10.35 17.23
C ALA A 164 3.64 -9.66 17.48
N HIS A 165 3.62 -8.33 17.54
CA HIS A 165 2.44 -7.55 17.89
C HIS A 165 2.50 -6.10 17.37
N ALA A 166 3.01 -5.87 16.14
CA ALA A 166 3.15 -4.53 15.56
C ALA A 166 1.83 -3.73 15.61
N ALA A 167 0.70 -4.42 15.40
CA ALA A 167 -0.64 -3.86 15.49
C ALA A 167 -0.95 -3.18 16.83
N ASN A 168 -0.42 -3.68 17.95
CA ASN A 168 -0.67 -3.08 19.26
C ASN A 168 -0.04 -1.68 19.36
N ILE A 169 1.23 -1.56 18.95
CA ILE A 169 1.96 -0.27 18.98
C ILE A 169 1.34 0.71 17.98
N VAL A 170 1.08 0.25 16.76
CA VAL A 170 0.45 1.07 15.72
C VAL A 170 -0.91 1.60 16.18
N THR A 171 -1.77 0.74 16.73
CA THR A 171 -3.10 1.14 17.22
C THR A 171 -3.01 2.15 18.35
N ALA A 172 -2.17 1.91 19.35
CA ALA A 172 -2.00 2.81 20.48
C ALA A 172 -1.55 4.21 20.01
N MET A 173 -0.54 4.26 19.14
CA MET A 173 -0.07 5.52 18.57
C MET A 173 -1.11 6.19 17.67
N TYR A 174 -1.84 5.41 16.86
CA TYR A 174 -2.86 5.95 15.96
C TYR A 174 -3.98 6.63 16.75
N ILE A 175 -4.48 5.99 17.81
CA ILE A 175 -5.51 6.57 18.67
C ILE A 175 -4.98 7.82 19.37
N ALA A 176 -3.78 7.74 19.98
CA ALA A 176 -3.19 8.86 20.70
C ALA A 176 -2.89 10.08 19.81
N CYS A 177 -2.53 9.85 18.55
CA CYS A 177 -2.17 10.90 17.59
C CYS A 177 -3.30 11.28 16.63
N GLY A 178 -4.56 10.90 16.90
CA GLY A 178 -5.72 11.29 16.09
C GLY A 178 -5.73 10.74 14.66
N GLN A 179 -5.14 9.57 14.45
CA GLN A 179 -5.11 8.88 13.16
C GLN A 179 -6.37 8.01 12.96
N ASP A 180 -6.57 7.52 11.73
CA ASP A 180 -7.66 6.59 11.41
C ASP A 180 -7.29 5.16 11.88
N ALA A 181 -7.72 4.80 13.08
CA ALA A 181 -7.40 3.51 13.70
C ALA A 181 -7.82 2.28 12.86
N ALA A 182 -8.83 2.40 11.99
CA ALA A 182 -9.24 1.31 11.12
C ALA A 182 -8.20 1.00 10.02
N GLN A 183 -7.25 1.92 9.75
CA GLN A 183 -6.13 1.65 8.85
C GLN A 183 -5.05 0.75 9.46
N ASN A 184 -5.13 0.44 10.77
CA ASN A 184 -4.25 -0.52 11.43
C ASN A 184 -4.14 -1.84 10.66
N ILE A 185 -5.24 -2.30 10.02
CA ILE A 185 -5.29 -3.52 9.18
C ILE A 185 -4.11 -3.62 8.20
N ALA A 186 -3.72 -2.51 7.57
CA ALA A 186 -2.60 -2.49 6.62
C ALA A 186 -1.35 -1.83 7.21
N SER A 187 -1.51 -0.84 8.10
CA SER A 187 -0.39 -0.15 8.74
C SER A 187 0.40 -1.03 9.72
N SER A 188 -0.19 -2.14 10.18
CA SER A 188 0.50 -3.13 11.03
C SER A 188 1.26 -4.19 10.24
N ASN A 189 1.30 -4.11 8.91
CA ASN A 189 2.16 -4.97 8.10
C ASN A 189 3.62 -4.74 8.52
N CYS A 190 4.28 -5.80 8.96
CA CYS A 190 5.63 -5.73 9.51
C CYS A 190 6.29 -7.11 9.43
N ILE A 191 7.58 -7.09 9.08
CA ILE A 191 8.49 -8.23 9.23
C ILE A 191 9.54 -7.87 10.28
N THR A 192 9.75 -8.77 11.24
CA THR A 192 10.76 -8.63 12.29
C THR A 192 11.86 -9.67 12.05
N LEU A 193 13.09 -9.19 11.89
CA LEU A 193 14.28 -10.01 11.70
C LEU A 193 15.23 -9.81 12.89
N MET A 194 15.91 -10.88 13.27
CA MET A 194 16.91 -10.89 14.33
C MET A 194 18.05 -11.81 13.91
N GLU A 195 19.28 -11.39 14.16
CA GLU A 195 20.49 -12.14 13.87
C GLU A 195 21.55 -11.86 14.94
N PHE A 196 22.58 -12.71 14.98
CA PHE A 196 23.80 -12.39 15.71
C PHE A 196 24.57 -11.32 14.97
N THR A 197 25.11 -10.36 15.71
CA THR A 197 25.98 -9.34 15.15
C THR A 197 26.96 -8.87 16.22
N GLY A 198 28.22 -8.65 15.81
CA GLY A 198 29.35 -8.36 16.70
C GLY A 198 29.82 -9.57 17.50
#